data_AF-A0A2X2BFM2-F1
#
_entry.id   AF-A0A2X2BFM2-F1
#
_cell.length_a   1.000
_cell.length_b   1.000
_cell.length_c   1.000
_cell.angle_alpha   90.00
_cell.angle_beta   90.00
_cell.angle_gamma   90.00
#
_symmetry.space_group_name_H-M   'P 1'
#
loop_
_entity.id
_entity.type
_entity.pdbx_description
1 polymer ?
#
loop_
_entity_poly.entity_id
_entity_poly.type
_entity_poly.pdbx_seq_one_letter_code
_entity_poly.pdbx_strand_id
1 'polypeptide(L)'
;MLRADKTVTETLAESERESLRIRGEGDAQATKLFADAFSQDPDFYAFIRSLRAYENSFNKDGNDVMVLSPDSDFLRYMKAPTKARAIEE
;
A
#
# COMPACT_ATOMS: atom_id res chain seq x y z
N MET A 1 1.41 -49.91 6.69
CA MET A 1 2.32 -48.75 6.69
C MET A 1 2.32 -48.03 5.35
N LEU A 2 2.81 -48.61 4.26
CA LEU A 2 2.91 -47.97 2.92
C LEU A 2 1.68 -47.20 2.39
N ARG A 3 0.43 -47.65 2.67
CA ARG A 3 -0.78 -46.93 2.24
C ARG A 3 -1.06 -45.67 3.07
N ALA A 4 -0.75 -45.70 4.37
CA ALA A 4 -0.98 -44.57 5.26
C ALA A 4 -0.01 -43.43 4.94
N ASP A 5 1.26 -43.75 4.68
CA ASP A 5 2.27 -42.75 4.32
C ASP A 5 1.89 -42.03 3.02
N LYS A 6 1.40 -42.77 2.02
CA LYS A 6 0.93 -42.21 0.74
C LYS A 6 -0.26 -41.25 0.92
N THR A 7 -1.25 -41.63 1.71
CA THR A 7 -2.43 -40.78 1.96
C THR A 7 -2.08 -39.51 2.72
N VAL A 8 -1.12 -39.57 3.66
CA VAL A 8 -0.62 -38.37 4.36
C VAL A 8 0.08 -37.43 3.37
N THR A 9 0.96 -37.95 2.51
CA THR A 9 1.64 -37.14 1.49
C THR A 9 0.66 -36.50 0.51
N GLU A 10 -0.34 -37.26 0.04
CA GLU A 10 -1.37 -36.74 -0.87
C GLU A 10 -2.20 -35.63 -0.22
N THR A 11 -2.62 -35.83 1.04
CA THR A 11 -3.41 -34.83 1.79
C THR A 11 -2.61 -33.56 2.05
N LEU A 12 -1.33 -33.68 2.38
CA LEU A 12 -0.46 -32.53 2.61
C LEU A 12 -0.24 -31.75 1.31
N ALA A 13 0.06 -32.45 0.21
CA ALA A 13 0.25 -31.83 -1.09
C ALA A 13 -1.02 -31.10 -1.57
N GLU A 14 -2.19 -31.68 -1.33
CA GLU A 14 -3.47 -31.05 -1.68
C GLU A 14 -3.74 -29.80 -0.83
N SER A 15 -3.47 -29.86 0.48
CA SER A 15 -3.58 -28.71 1.39
C SER A 15 -2.62 -27.58 1.00
N GLU A 16 -1.38 -27.90 0.64
CA GLU A 16 -0.40 -26.92 0.18
C GLU A 16 -0.83 -26.26 -1.13
N ARG A 17 -1.32 -27.05 -2.09
CA ARG A 17 -1.85 -26.56 -3.37
C ARG A 17 -3.01 -25.58 -3.14
N GLU A 18 -3.94 -25.96 -2.26
CA GLU A 18 -5.11 -25.15 -1.94
C GLU A 18 -4.73 -23.86 -1.21
N SER A 19 -3.79 -23.93 -0.27
CA SER A 19 -3.25 -22.75 0.42
C SER A 19 -2.62 -21.76 -0.56
N LEU A 20 -1.81 -22.26 -1.51
CA LEU A 20 -1.21 -21.42 -2.55
C LEU A 20 -2.27 -20.80 -3.47
N ARG A 21 -3.32 -21.55 -3.82
CA ARG A 21 -4.44 -21.04 -4.62
C ARG A 21 -5.16 -19.91 -3.90
N ILE A 22 -5.55 -20.11 -2.65
CA ILE A 22 -6.26 -19.11 -1.83
C ILE A 22 -5.41 -17.84 -1.66
N ARG A 23 -4.10 -17.99 -1.40
CA ARG A 23 -3.19 -16.84 -1.29
C ARG A 23 -3.06 -16.10 -2.62
N GLY A 24 -2.89 -16.83 -3.72
CA GLY A 24 -2.80 -16.22 -5.05
C GLY A 24 -4.08 -15.48 -5.46
N GLU A 25 -5.26 -16.02 -5.13
CA GLU A 25 -6.55 -15.35 -5.35
C GLU A 25 -6.70 -14.11 -4.47
N GLY A 26 -6.27 -14.17 -3.22
CA GLY A 26 -6.25 -13.03 -2.32
C GLY A 26 -5.34 -11.91 -2.82
N ASP A 27 -4.13 -12.24 -3.26
CA ASP A 27 -3.16 -11.29 -3.82
C ASP A 27 -3.69 -10.66 -5.12
N ALA A 28 -4.32 -11.45 -5.99
CA ALA A 28 -4.95 -10.95 -7.20
C ALA A 28 -6.12 -10.01 -6.91
N GLN A 29 -6.99 -10.35 -5.95
CA GLN A 29 -8.09 -9.49 -5.53
C GLN A 29 -7.61 -8.20 -4.89
N ALA A 30 -6.59 -8.26 -4.02
CA ALA A 30 -5.99 -7.09 -3.40
C ALA A 30 -5.39 -6.17 -4.47
N THR A 31 -4.63 -6.73 -5.41
CA THR A 31 -4.02 -5.98 -6.52
C THR A 31 -5.09 -5.32 -7.39
N LYS A 32 -6.15 -6.05 -7.72
CA LYS A 32 -7.27 -5.52 -8.49
C LYS A 32 -7.98 -4.38 -7.75
N LEU A 33 -8.31 -4.57 -6.47
CA LEU A 33 -8.93 -3.55 -5.64
C LEU A 33 -8.05 -2.30 -5.53
N PHE A 34 -6.75 -2.48 -5.36
CA PHE A 34 -5.80 -1.38 -5.39
C PHE A 34 -5.82 -0.67 -6.74
N ALA A 35 -5.74 -1.38 -7.86
CA ALA A 35 -5.77 -0.79 -9.20
C ALA A 35 -7.10 -0.05 -9.48
N ASP A 36 -8.23 -0.64 -9.10
CA ASP A 36 -9.56 -0.05 -9.26
C ASP A 36 -9.71 1.21 -8.40
N ALA A 37 -9.29 1.16 -7.12
CA ALA A 37 -9.31 2.32 -6.22
C ALA A 37 -8.38 3.45 -6.69
N PHE A 38 -7.19 3.11 -7.21
CA PHE A 38 -6.25 4.09 -7.76
C PHE A 38 -6.72 4.68 -9.10
N SER A 39 -7.54 3.96 -9.86
CA SER A 39 -8.11 4.45 -11.13
C SER A 39 -9.34 5.33 -10.93
N GLN A 40 -10.04 5.22 -9.80
CA GLN A 40 -11.22 6.03 -9.50
C GLN A 40 -10.88 7.49 -9.14
N ASP A 41 -9.72 7.74 -8.51
CA ASP A 41 -9.31 9.09 -8.14
C ASP A 41 -7.77 9.24 -8.15
N PRO A 42 -7.19 9.82 -9.23
CA PRO A 42 -5.77 10.10 -9.32
C PRO A 42 -5.24 11.04 -8.23
N ASP A 43 -6.08 11.94 -7.71
CA ASP A 43 -5.69 12.88 -6.64
C ASP A 43 -5.59 12.17 -5.29
N PHE A 44 -6.46 11.18 -5.04
CA PHE A 44 -6.36 10.31 -3.87
C PHE A 44 -5.10 9.44 -3.91
N TYR A 45 -4.71 8.93 -5.08
CA TYR A 45 -3.44 8.22 -5.24
C TYR A 45 -2.24 9.10 -4.90
N ALA A 46 -2.20 10.31 -5.46
CA ALA A 46 -1.14 11.28 -5.18
C ALA A 46 -1.05 11.60 -3.67
N PHE A 47 -2.20 11.73 -3.01
CA PHE A 47 -2.29 11.91 -1.56
C PHE A 47 -1.71 10.72 -0.78
N ILE A 48 -2.19 9.49 -0.99
CA ILE A 48 -1.70 8.29 -0.27
C ILE A 48 -0.22 8.04 -0.54
N ARG A 49 0.24 8.25 -1.78
CA ARG A 49 1.65 8.15 -2.14
C ARG A 49 2.50 9.16 -1.37
N SER A 50 2.02 10.40 -1.21
CA SER A 50 2.71 11.42 -0.41
C SER A 50 2.80 11.03 1.07
N LEU A 51 1.72 10.47 1.64
CA LEU A 51 1.72 10.00 3.04
C LEU A 51 2.72 8.88 3.29
N ARG A 52 2.79 7.88 2.40
CA ARG A 52 3.78 6.80 2.50
C ARG A 52 5.21 7.32 2.34
N ALA A 53 5.41 8.33 1.51
CA ALA A 53 6.71 8.97 1.37
C ALA A 53 7.12 9.65 2.70
N TYR A 54 6.19 10.35 3.37
CA TYR A 54 6.44 10.90 4.70
C TYR A 54 6.81 9.82 5.71
N GLU A 55 6.01 8.75 5.80
CA GLU A 55 6.25 7.64 6.72
C GLU A 55 7.64 7.02 6.51
N ASN A 56 8.03 6.75 5.27
CA ASN A 56 9.35 6.21 4.95
C ASN A 56 10.50 7.19 5.22
N SER A 57 10.27 8.49 5.05
CA SER A 57 11.27 9.52 5.35
C SER A 57 11.45 9.72 6.85
N PHE A 58 10.39 9.56 7.66
CA PHE A 58 10.45 9.73 9.12
C PHE A 58 10.82 8.45 9.88
N ASN A 59 10.59 7.26 9.32
CA ASN A 59 10.95 5.98 9.94
C ASN A 59 12.45 5.61 9.84
N LYS A 60 13.28 6.42 9.18
CA LYS A 60 14.73 6.19 9.16
C LYS A 60 15.37 6.80 10.41
N ASP A 61 15.62 5.95 11.40
CA ASP A 61 16.47 6.10 12.58
C ASP A 61 17.34 7.38 12.67
N GLY A 62 16.69 8.53 12.93
CA GLY A 62 17.26 9.77 13.48
C GLY A 62 18.37 10.50 12.72
N ASN A 63 18.91 9.96 11.62
CA ASN A 63 20.16 10.45 11.01
C ASN A 63 20.00 11.06 9.61
N ASP A 64 18.80 11.08 9.02
CA ASP A 64 18.56 11.76 7.73
C ASP A 64 18.26 13.25 7.96
N VAL A 65 19.22 14.14 7.63
CA VAL A 65 18.99 15.58 7.59
C VAL A 65 18.15 15.89 6.35
N MET A 66 16.84 16.05 6.54
CA MET A 66 15.92 16.34 5.45
C MET A 66 15.89 17.85 5.15
N VAL A 67 16.53 18.26 4.07
CA VAL A 67 16.46 19.66 3.60
C VAL A 67 15.15 19.86 2.86
N LEU A 68 14.15 20.39 3.57
CA LEU A 68 12.81 20.66 3.03
C LEU A 68 12.69 22.16 2.73
N SER A 69 12.53 22.52 1.47
CA SER A 69 12.15 23.88 1.10
C SER A 69 10.70 24.15 1.52
N PRO A 70 10.37 25.32 2.09
CA PRO A 70 9.01 25.68 2.48
C PRO A 70 8.00 25.59 1.34
N ASP A 71 8.44 25.78 0.09
CA ASP A 71 7.62 25.71 -1.13
C ASP A 71 7.62 24.32 -1.78
N SER A 72 8.19 23.31 -1.13
CA SER A 72 8.30 21.97 -1.69
C SER A 72 6.92 21.33 -1.88
N ASP A 73 6.69 20.81 -3.09
CA ASP A 73 5.54 19.96 -3.42
C ASP A 73 5.47 18.70 -2.56
N PHE A 74 6.60 18.33 -1.93
CA PHE A 74 6.66 17.22 -1.00
C PHE A 74 5.63 17.37 0.12
N LEU A 75 5.53 18.55 0.76
CA LEU A 75 4.62 18.80 1.89
C LEU A 75 3.26 19.36 1.47
N ARG A 76 2.92 19.36 0.17
CA ARG A 76 1.68 19.96 -0.37
C ARG A 76 0.43 19.54 0.41
N TYR A 77 0.37 18.27 0.84
CA TYR A 77 -0.77 17.71 1.56
C TYR A 77 -0.67 17.82 3.10
N MET A 78 0.49 18.21 3.65
CA MET A 78 0.65 18.52 5.08
C MET A 78 0.33 19.99 5.39
N LYS A 79 0.43 20.86 4.40
CA LYS A 79 -0.05 22.24 4.51
C LYS A 79 -1.57 22.22 4.60
N ALA A 80 -2.14 22.94 5.56
CA ALA A 80 -3.59 23.14 5.61
C ALA A 80 -4.08 23.63 4.23
N PRO A 81 -5.25 23.18 3.73
CA PRO A 81 -5.83 23.75 2.53
C PRO A 81 -5.91 25.25 2.79
N THR A 82 -5.03 26.00 2.13
CA THR A 82 -5.03 27.44 2.25
C THR A 82 -6.32 27.82 1.58
N LYS A 83 -7.33 28.05 2.40
CA LYS A 83 -8.62 28.54 2.00
C LYS A 83 -8.31 29.90 1.40
N ALA A 84 -8.10 29.93 0.09
CA ALA A 84 -8.13 31.13 -0.71
C ALA A 84 -9.60 31.59 -0.72
N ARG A 85 -10.09 31.98 0.45
CA ARG A 85 -11.23 32.85 0.58
C ARG A 85 -10.68 34.26 0.39
N ALA A 86 -10.27 34.54 -0.84
CA ALA A 86 -10.44 35.88 -1.37
C ALA A 86 -11.95 36.09 -1.45
N ILE A 87 -12.53 36.47 -0.31
CA ILE A 87 -13.73 37.29 -0.32
C ILE A 87 -13.19 38.70 -0.57
N GLU A 88 -13.05 39.04 -1.85
CA GLU A 88 -13.27 40.41 -2.27
C GLU A 88 -14.75 40.70 -2.04
N GLU A 89 -15.02 41.58 -1.08
CA GLU A 89 -15.93 42.73 -1.19
C GLU A 89 -15.59 43.74 -0.09
#